data_AF-A0A925TDZ1-F1
#
_entry.id   AF-A0A925TDZ1-F1
#
_cell.length_a   1.000
_cell.length_b   1.000
_cell.length_c   1.000
_cell.angle_alpha   90.00
_cell.angle_beta   90.00
_cell.angle_gamma   90.00
#
_symmetry.space_group_name_H-M   'P 1'
#
loop_
_entity.id
_entity.type
_entity.pdbx_description
1 polymer ?
#
loop_
_entity_poly.entity_id
_entity_poly.type
_entity_poly.pdbx_seq_one_letter_code
_entity_poly.pdbx_strand_id
1 'polypeptide(L)'
;MKSYFRYRKFNARPLMPIILSKAWFGFLSLLSLFTRSFARISLGGIALIIAWAVPAPSARADSPTLPPPPIVQLVDTNRVNILTGAIDFEGPKTSVGPAGQGVLSYDYFGNDQTGDVWLSTIKYKVLEAYYTVTLLGSSEEFEEVSGAFVPKLQTGGSLTHSGSTYTYTKSDGTVAVFHDVSLMCADWCTMGVADTITYPSGEKLTFTLRTRNNFIGIQSINSNLGYQIKVNYQCDSPSSADCYTAASEVIAINNAVDYCDPAANSCTGLSQSWPTLSISYPTSPAAIVVTDPVGNATTRSTTSSFTPSPTQTDKMQRPSSRNINYMRDVCFGCDPNAYKEVTDGSSSSPWTYSLYPNLANSIWTGTVVDPLGRKREVIAEFVSRRPLTDIVDLDGLHLETTYTWYTYASPTRVTFPEGNYTNYTYDSRGNTTE
;
A
#
# COMPACT_ATOMS: atom_id res chain seq x y z
N MET A 1 45.96 -3.78 4.71
CA MET A 1 46.14 -4.85 3.70
C MET A 1 45.37 -4.46 2.45
N LYS A 2 46.06 -4.23 1.32
CA LYS A 2 45.44 -3.89 0.02
C LYS A 2 45.00 -5.19 -0.66
N SER A 3 43.70 -5.35 -0.94
CA SER A 3 43.20 -6.46 -1.76
C SER A 3 42.65 -5.93 -3.08
N TYR A 4 43.24 -6.41 -4.16
CA TYR A 4 42.93 -6.10 -5.56
C TYR A 4 41.76 -6.99 -6.03
N PHE A 5 40.66 -6.41 -6.50
CA PHE A 5 39.66 -7.13 -7.30
C PHE A 5 39.91 -6.89 -8.79
N ARG A 6 40.28 -7.96 -9.51
CA ARG A 6 40.39 -7.98 -10.98
C ARG A 6 39.01 -8.18 -11.60
N TYR A 7 38.58 -7.24 -12.43
CA TYR A 7 37.45 -7.44 -13.36
C TYR A 7 37.87 -8.31 -14.55
N ARG A 8 37.09 -9.35 -14.84
CA ARG A 8 37.23 -10.23 -16.00
C ARG A 8 36.31 -9.71 -17.12
N LYS A 9 36.88 -9.21 -18.22
CA LYS A 9 36.15 -8.81 -19.43
C LYS A 9 35.53 -10.05 -20.10
N PHE A 10 34.23 -10.03 -20.33
CA PHE A 10 33.56 -10.94 -21.25
C PHE A 10 33.59 -10.35 -22.67
N ASN A 11 34.12 -11.12 -23.62
CA ASN A 11 34.16 -10.79 -25.05
C ASN A 11 32.81 -11.09 -25.68
N ALA A 12 32.16 -10.07 -26.25
CA ALA A 12 31.05 -10.24 -27.18
C ALA A 12 31.57 -10.70 -28.55
N ARG A 13 30.97 -11.76 -29.11
CA ARG A 13 31.08 -12.11 -30.53
C ARG A 13 29.83 -11.64 -31.28
N PRO A 14 29.95 -11.13 -32.51
CA PRO A 14 28.81 -10.72 -33.33
C PRO A 14 28.27 -11.91 -34.13
N LEU A 15 26.94 -11.97 -34.29
CA LEU A 15 26.30 -12.80 -35.31
C LEU A 15 25.52 -11.92 -36.29
N MET A 16 25.56 -12.39 -37.54
CA MET A 16 25.33 -11.78 -38.83
C MET A 16 23.89 -11.31 -39.14
N PRO A 17 23.71 -10.51 -40.22
CA PRO A 17 22.43 -9.99 -40.67
C PRO A 17 21.66 -11.00 -41.51
N ILE A 18 20.33 -11.00 -41.39
CA ILE A 18 19.42 -11.67 -42.33
C ILE A 18 18.79 -10.61 -43.23
N ILE A 19 19.00 -10.78 -44.54
CA ILE A 19 18.41 -10.04 -45.66
C ILE A 19 17.28 -10.90 -46.25
N LEU A 20 16.30 -10.23 -46.87
CA LEU A 20 15.22 -10.70 -47.78
C LEU A 20 13.88 -10.95 -47.05
N SER A 21 12.72 -10.48 -47.53
CA SER A 21 12.31 -10.13 -48.90
C SER A 21 11.09 -9.19 -48.92
N LYS A 22 10.92 -8.52 -50.08
CA LYS A 22 9.80 -7.66 -50.49
C LYS A 22 8.57 -8.49 -50.92
N ALA A 23 7.37 -8.00 -50.59
CA ALA A 23 6.13 -8.08 -51.39
C ALA A 23 5.10 -7.12 -50.73
N TRP A 24 4.74 -5.95 -51.26
CA TRP A 24 3.86 -5.66 -52.41
C TRP A 24 2.54 -6.44 -52.42
N PHE A 25 1.48 -5.83 -51.85
CA PHE A 25 0.12 -5.84 -52.39
C PHE A 25 -0.60 -4.58 -51.91
N GLY A 26 -0.91 -3.68 -52.86
CA GLY A 26 -1.88 -2.60 -52.65
C GLY A 26 -3.29 -3.14 -52.87
N PHE A 27 -4.27 -2.57 -52.17
CA PHE A 27 -5.67 -2.67 -52.57
C PHE A 27 -6.45 -1.42 -52.17
N LEU A 28 -7.51 -1.23 -52.94
CA LEU A 28 -8.25 -0.02 -53.26
C LEU A 28 -8.94 0.73 -52.10
N SER A 29 -9.06 2.04 -52.36
CA SER A 29 -10.11 2.96 -51.93
C SER A 29 -11.54 2.47 -52.17
N LEU A 30 -12.47 2.75 -51.25
CA LEU A 30 -13.87 3.09 -51.60
C LEU A 30 -14.60 3.86 -50.49
N LEU A 31 -15.29 4.91 -50.95
CA LEU A 31 -16.28 5.79 -50.31
C LEU A 31 -17.36 5.07 -49.48
N SER A 32 -17.86 5.73 -48.43
CA SER A 32 -19.24 6.28 -48.45
C SER A 32 -19.57 7.13 -47.22
N LEU A 33 -19.98 8.37 -47.49
CA LEU A 33 -20.69 9.28 -46.58
C LEU A 33 -22.10 8.74 -46.28
N PHE A 34 -22.58 8.94 -45.04
CA PHE A 34 -24.01 9.02 -44.76
C PHE A 34 -24.30 10.24 -43.88
N THR A 35 -24.80 11.29 -44.54
CA THR A 35 -25.64 12.34 -43.96
C THR A 35 -27.11 11.94 -44.11
N ARG A 36 -27.96 12.14 -43.10
CA ARG A 36 -29.23 12.89 -43.23
C ARG A 36 -30.02 12.99 -41.92
N SER A 37 -30.53 14.20 -41.74
CA SER A 37 -31.39 14.70 -40.67
C SER A 37 -32.89 14.43 -40.90
N PHE A 38 -33.66 14.74 -39.85
CA PHE A 38 -35.09 15.12 -39.77
C PHE A 38 -36.16 14.04 -39.76
N ALA A 39 -36.94 14.01 -38.66
CA ALA A 39 -38.39 14.17 -38.71
C ALA A 39 -38.97 14.52 -37.32
N ARG A 40 -39.56 15.73 -37.22
CA ARG A 40 -40.60 16.07 -36.23
C ARG A 40 -41.93 15.59 -36.80
N ILE A 41 -42.74 14.87 -36.02
CA ILE A 41 -44.18 14.73 -36.28
C ILE A 41 -44.94 14.88 -34.95
N SER A 42 -45.96 15.73 -35.00
CA SER A 42 -46.87 16.11 -33.93
C SER A 42 -48.15 15.26 -33.97
N LEU A 43 -48.69 14.98 -32.77
CA LEU A 43 -50.12 14.88 -32.41
C LEU A 43 -51.11 14.13 -33.34
N GLY A 44 -51.57 12.97 -32.87
CA GLY A 44 -52.81 12.32 -33.30
C GLY A 44 -53.28 11.33 -32.23
N GLY A 45 -54.37 11.65 -31.55
CA GLY A 45 -54.88 10.90 -30.40
C GLY A 45 -55.37 9.50 -30.73
N ILE A 46 -54.85 8.51 -29.99
CA ILE A 46 -55.42 7.19 -29.83
C ILE A 46 -55.41 6.90 -28.33
N ALA A 47 -56.60 6.84 -27.73
CA ALA A 47 -56.78 6.31 -26.39
C ALA A 47 -56.61 4.78 -26.46
N LEU A 48 -55.36 4.33 -26.39
CA LEU A 48 -55.02 2.92 -26.22
C LEU A 48 -55.01 2.63 -24.72
N ILE A 49 -55.93 1.79 -24.25
CA ILE A 49 -55.86 1.20 -22.92
C ILE A 49 -54.67 0.23 -22.94
N ILE A 50 -53.48 0.75 -22.65
CA ILE A 50 -52.31 -0.07 -22.33
C ILE A 50 -52.58 -0.63 -20.95
N ALA A 51 -52.98 -1.89 -20.88
CA ALA A 51 -52.94 -2.64 -19.64
C ALA A 51 -51.48 -2.65 -19.18
N TRP A 52 -51.19 -1.88 -18.13
CA TRP A 52 -49.92 -1.95 -17.43
C TRP A 52 -49.83 -3.34 -16.80
N ALA A 53 -49.27 -4.30 -17.53
CA ALA A 53 -48.68 -5.48 -16.93
C ALA A 53 -47.48 -4.98 -16.12
N VAL A 54 -47.73 -4.60 -14.87
CA VAL A 54 -46.66 -4.38 -13.90
C VAL A 54 -45.92 -5.71 -13.80
N PRO A 55 -44.68 -5.84 -14.30
CA PRO A 55 -43.93 -7.07 -14.07
C PRO A 55 -43.83 -7.23 -12.56
N ALA A 56 -44.37 -8.33 -12.04
CA ALA A 56 -44.20 -8.68 -10.63
C ALA A 56 -42.69 -8.59 -10.34
N PRO A 57 -42.27 -7.86 -9.29
CA PRO A 57 -40.87 -7.74 -8.97
C PRO A 57 -40.32 -9.15 -8.82
N SER A 58 -39.39 -9.53 -9.70
CA SER A 58 -38.67 -10.78 -9.56
C SER A 58 -37.98 -10.69 -8.20
N ALA A 59 -38.44 -11.49 -7.24
CA ALA A 59 -37.77 -11.64 -5.96
C ALA A 59 -36.35 -12.10 -6.27
N ARG A 60 -35.40 -11.17 -6.27
CA ARG A 60 -33.99 -11.52 -6.21
C ARG A 60 -33.83 -12.17 -4.84
N ALA A 61 -33.69 -13.49 -4.83
CA ALA A 61 -33.26 -14.17 -3.62
C ALA A 61 -31.90 -13.55 -3.29
N ASP A 62 -31.84 -12.75 -2.22
CA ASP A 62 -30.58 -12.27 -1.69
C ASP A 62 -29.80 -13.53 -1.31
N SER A 63 -28.77 -13.85 -2.10
CA SER A 63 -27.85 -14.93 -1.75
C SER A 63 -27.37 -14.66 -0.33
N PRO A 64 -27.53 -15.61 0.62
CA PRO A 64 -27.08 -15.40 1.98
C PRO A 64 -25.59 -15.02 1.90
N THR A 65 -25.26 -13.82 2.36
CA THR A 65 -23.88 -13.36 2.43
C THR A 65 -23.19 -14.23 3.47
N LEU A 66 -22.36 -15.18 3.03
CA LEU A 66 -21.57 -16.00 3.92
C LEU A 66 -20.63 -15.08 4.74
N PRO A 67 -20.49 -15.29 6.05
CA PRO A 67 -19.55 -14.50 6.84
C PRO A 67 -18.13 -14.74 6.31
N PRO A 68 -17.34 -13.68 6.06
CA PRO A 68 -15.96 -13.87 5.64
C PRO A 68 -15.17 -14.61 6.74
N PRO A 69 -14.10 -15.34 6.37
CA PRO A 69 -13.23 -15.97 7.35
C PRO A 69 -12.66 -14.92 8.32
N PRO A 70 -12.49 -15.25 9.62
CA PRO A 70 -11.82 -14.37 10.57
C PRO A 70 -10.45 -13.95 10.05
N ILE A 71 -10.20 -12.63 10.05
CA ILE A 71 -8.89 -12.07 9.71
C ILE A 71 -8.01 -12.19 10.95
N VAL A 72 -6.85 -12.84 10.82
CA VAL A 72 -5.86 -12.88 11.90
C VAL A 72 -5.28 -11.49 12.08
N GLN A 73 -5.58 -10.86 13.21
CA GLN A 73 -5.08 -9.52 13.50
C GLN A 73 -3.60 -9.58 13.89
N LEU A 74 -2.70 -9.39 12.92
CA LEU A 74 -1.25 -9.45 13.13
C LEU A 74 -0.67 -8.18 13.76
N VAL A 75 -1.37 -7.06 13.63
CA VAL A 75 -0.96 -5.77 14.22
C VAL A 75 -1.60 -5.62 15.58
N ASP A 76 -0.77 -5.51 16.62
CA ASP A 76 -1.24 -5.40 18.00
C ASP A 76 -1.70 -3.97 18.36
N THR A 77 -2.05 -3.76 19.63
CA THR A 77 -2.49 -2.44 20.14
C THR A 77 -1.40 -1.37 20.12
N ASN A 78 -0.13 -1.76 20.03
CA ASN A 78 1.01 -0.88 19.90
C ASN A 78 1.39 -0.62 18.44
N ARG A 79 0.57 -1.08 17.50
CA ARG A 79 0.78 -0.97 16.05
C ARG A 79 2.00 -1.74 15.55
N VAL A 80 2.45 -2.75 16.31
CA VAL A 80 3.54 -3.64 15.88
C VAL A 80 2.94 -4.85 15.21
N ASN A 81 3.39 -5.15 13.99
CA ASN A 81 3.07 -6.42 13.33
C ASN A 81 3.89 -7.54 13.99
N ILE A 82 3.21 -8.49 14.64
CA ILE A 82 3.86 -9.54 15.45
C ILE A 82 4.74 -10.48 14.60
N LEU A 83 4.52 -10.60 13.28
CA LEU A 83 5.30 -11.50 12.43
C LEU A 83 6.47 -10.83 11.71
N THR A 84 6.38 -9.53 11.45
CA THR A 84 7.44 -8.77 10.75
C THR A 84 8.21 -7.84 11.68
N GLY A 85 7.66 -7.58 12.87
CA GLY A 85 8.14 -6.56 13.79
C GLY A 85 7.92 -5.14 13.27
N ALA A 86 7.37 -4.91 12.08
CA ALA A 86 7.17 -3.57 11.52
C ALA A 86 6.19 -2.73 12.35
N ILE A 87 6.40 -1.41 12.39
CA ILE A 87 5.49 -0.48 13.08
C ILE A 87 4.67 0.29 12.06
N ASP A 88 3.38 0.44 12.36
CA ASP A 88 2.51 1.43 11.72
C ASP A 88 2.40 2.68 12.61
N PHE A 89 3.11 3.76 12.22
CA PHE A 89 3.10 5.00 12.98
C PHE A 89 1.85 5.81 12.63
N GLU A 90 0.95 5.98 13.59
CA GLU A 90 -0.14 6.94 13.46
C GLU A 90 0.41 8.36 13.55
N GLY A 91 0.33 9.11 12.44
CA GLY A 91 0.83 10.46 12.32
C GLY A 91 -0.25 11.53 12.33
N PRO A 92 0.15 12.81 12.41
CA PRO A 92 -0.75 13.91 12.09
C PRO A 92 -1.29 13.75 10.67
N LYS A 93 -2.58 14.03 10.53
CA LYS A 93 -3.30 13.93 9.26
C LYS A 93 -3.93 15.25 8.87
N THR A 94 -3.98 15.50 7.57
CA THR A 94 -4.82 16.56 6.98
C THR A 94 -5.82 15.93 6.03
N SER A 95 -6.96 16.58 5.83
CA SER A 95 -7.99 16.09 4.92
C SER A 95 -8.87 17.21 4.41
N VAL A 96 -9.48 16.99 3.25
CA VAL A 96 -10.47 17.87 2.63
C VAL A 96 -11.60 17.02 2.03
N GLY A 97 -12.81 17.55 2.06
CA GLY A 97 -14.02 16.87 1.58
C GLY A 97 -14.96 16.42 2.70
N PRO A 98 -16.12 15.85 2.35
CA PRO A 98 -17.10 15.36 3.31
C PRO A 98 -16.56 14.15 4.07
N ALA A 99 -17.01 13.93 5.31
CA ALA A 99 -16.65 12.72 6.05
C ALA A 99 -17.18 11.46 5.34
N GLY A 100 -16.34 10.42 5.24
CA GLY A 100 -16.69 9.16 4.59
C GLY A 100 -16.19 9.08 3.14
N GLN A 101 -17.05 8.65 2.22
CA GLN A 101 -16.69 8.49 0.82
C GLN A 101 -16.41 9.85 0.16
N GLY A 102 -15.33 9.94 -0.63
CA GLY A 102 -14.91 11.18 -1.29
C GLY A 102 -14.08 12.12 -0.42
N VAL A 103 -13.74 11.73 0.81
CA VAL A 103 -12.71 12.45 1.58
C VAL A 103 -11.35 12.16 0.98
N LEU A 104 -10.56 13.21 0.77
CA LEU A 104 -9.16 13.08 0.43
C LEU A 104 -8.34 13.42 1.67
N SER A 105 -7.57 12.46 2.18
CA SER A 105 -6.75 12.60 3.38
C SER A 105 -5.27 12.39 3.06
N TYR A 106 -4.40 12.79 3.99
CA TYR A 106 -2.97 12.52 3.98
C TYR A 106 -2.51 12.27 5.41
N ASP A 107 -1.70 11.24 5.62
CA ASP A 107 -1.03 10.88 6.88
C ASP A 107 0.47 10.80 6.59
N TYR A 108 1.28 11.47 7.41
CA TYR A 108 2.71 11.62 7.15
C TYR A 108 3.55 10.42 7.61
N PHE A 109 3.26 9.80 8.75
CA PHE A 109 4.26 8.94 9.40
C PHE A 109 4.29 7.49 8.93
N GLY A 110 3.22 6.98 8.32
CA GLY A 110 3.19 5.69 7.62
C GLY A 110 3.82 4.49 8.34
N ASN A 111 4.16 3.47 7.58
CA ASN A 111 4.99 2.38 8.09
C ASN A 111 6.48 2.70 7.89
N ASP A 112 7.32 2.18 8.79
CA ASP A 112 8.76 2.40 8.81
C ASP A 112 9.52 1.74 7.64
N GLN A 113 8.90 0.75 6.99
CA GLN A 113 9.55 -0.12 6.01
C GLN A 113 9.29 0.22 4.53
N THR A 114 8.18 0.88 4.18
CA THR A 114 7.76 0.97 2.75
C THR A 114 7.94 2.33 2.07
N GLY A 115 8.34 3.37 2.80
CA GLY A 115 8.44 4.73 2.28
C GLY A 115 7.09 5.44 2.24
N ASP A 116 7.02 6.65 1.64
CA ASP A 116 5.83 7.52 1.59
C ASP A 116 4.54 6.72 1.39
N VAL A 117 3.68 6.72 2.42
CA VAL A 117 2.46 5.88 2.53
C VAL A 117 1.46 6.08 1.38
N TRP A 118 1.55 7.21 0.70
CA TRP A 118 0.68 7.59 -0.41
C TRP A 118 1.26 7.24 -1.78
N LEU A 119 2.52 6.80 -1.86
CA LEU A 119 3.10 6.35 -3.11
C LEU A 119 2.60 4.92 -3.37
N SER A 120 1.51 4.82 -4.12
CA SER A 120 1.08 3.54 -4.66
C SER A 120 2.10 3.11 -5.70
N THR A 121 2.71 1.95 -5.50
CA THR A 121 3.84 1.46 -6.29
C THR A 121 3.67 0.00 -6.67
N ILE A 122 4.41 -0.41 -7.71
CA ILE A 122 4.68 -1.80 -8.01
C ILE A 122 6.17 -2.01 -7.78
N LYS A 123 6.51 -2.89 -6.84
CA LYS A 123 7.89 -3.31 -6.58
C LYS A 123 8.10 -4.72 -7.11
N TYR A 124 9.27 -5.02 -7.67
CA TYR A 124 9.69 -6.35 -8.07
C TYR A 124 10.82 -6.83 -7.17
N LYS A 125 10.67 -8.03 -6.59
CA LYS A 125 11.69 -8.68 -5.78
C LYS A 125 12.51 -9.63 -6.64
N VAL A 126 13.77 -9.26 -6.91
CA VAL A 126 14.60 -9.91 -7.92
C VAL A 126 14.90 -11.38 -7.59
N LEU A 127 15.22 -11.68 -6.33
CA LEU A 127 15.64 -13.03 -5.93
C LEU A 127 14.49 -14.04 -5.86
N GLU A 128 13.27 -13.56 -5.56
CA GLU A 128 12.08 -14.41 -5.40
C GLU A 128 11.13 -14.30 -6.60
N ALA A 129 11.45 -13.44 -7.57
CA ALA A 129 10.77 -13.28 -8.85
C ALA A 129 9.25 -13.01 -8.75
N TYR A 130 8.85 -12.11 -7.85
CA TYR A 130 7.46 -11.67 -7.73
C TYR A 130 7.34 -10.14 -7.64
N TYR A 131 6.13 -9.66 -7.93
CA TYR A 131 5.73 -8.27 -7.89
C TYR A 131 4.86 -8.02 -6.66
N THR A 132 5.10 -6.94 -5.93
CA THR A 132 4.22 -6.42 -4.88
C THR A 132 3.57 -5.14 -5.38
N VAL A 133 2.25 -5.16 -5.56
CA VAL A 133 1.45 -3.97 -5.82
C VAL A 133 1.03 -3.40 -4.48
N THR A 134 1.49 -2.21 -4.14
CA THR A 134 1.03 -1.46 -2.97
C THR A 134 0.09 -0.36 -3.43
N LEU A 135 -1.16 -0.40 -2.96
CA LEU A 135 -2.22 0.55 -3.28
C LEU A 135 -2.80 1.12 -1.98
N LEU A 136 -2.51 2.39 -1.70
CA LEU A 136 -3.05 3.16 -0.56
C LEU A 136 -3.00 2.40 0.78
N GLY A 137 -1.84 1.83 1.13
CA GLY A 137 -1.63 1.09 2.38
C GLY A 137 -2.04 -0.38 2.36
N SER A 138 -2.70 -0.87 1.30
CA SER A 138 -2.89 -2.30 1.05
C SER A 138 -1.84 -2.83 0.08
N SER A 139 -1.50 -4.12 0.15
CA SER A 139 -0.58 -4.74 -0.82
C SER A 139 -1.06 -6.11 -1.26
N GLU A 140 -0.78 -6.46 -2.52
CA GLU A 140 -1.02 -7.78 -3.10
C GLU A 140 0.22 -8.21 -3.89
N GLU A 141 0.57 -9.50 -3.78
CA GLU A 141 1.73 -10.06 -4.47
C GLU A 141 1.31 -10.87 -5.71
N PHE A 142 2.11 -10.83 -6.77
CA PHE A 142 1.89 -11.50 -8.04
C PHE A 142 3.16 -12.19 -8.53
N GLU A 143 3.04 -13.41 -9.03
CA GLU A 143 4.10 -14.11 -9.76
C GLU A 143 3.85 -14.00 -11.26
N GLU A 144 4.90 -13.75 -12.05
CA GLU A 144 4.78 -13.76 -13.51
C GLU A 144 5.00 -15.18 -14.04
N VAL A 145 3.92 -15.81 -14.53
CA VAL A 145 3.92 -17.16 -15.07
C VAL A 145 3.60 -17.09 -16.56
N SER A 146 4.59 -17.37 -17.41
CA SER A 146 4.45 -17.33 -18.87
C SER A 146 3.92 -15.99 -19.42
N GLY A 147 4.36 -14.87 -18.83
CA GLY A 147 3.94 -13.52 -19.24
C GLY A 147 2.60 -13.05 -18.65
N ALA A 148 1.96 -13.86 -17.80
CA ALA A 148 0.75 -13.49 -17.08
C ALA A 148 1.04 -13.32 -15.58
N PHE A 149 0.48 -12.29 -14.94
CA PHE A 149 0.59 -12.12 -13.50
C PHE A 149 -0.49 -12.93 -12.79
N VAL A 150 -0.05 -13.89 -11.98
CA VAL A 150 -0.92 -14.73 -11.15
C VAL A 150 -0.85 -14.20 -9.72
N PRO A 151 -1.96 -13.78 -9.10
CA PRO A 151 -1.95 -13.32 -7.72
C PRO A 151 -1.51 -14.47 -6.82
N LYS A 152 -0.47 -14.25 -6.01
CA LYS A 152 -0.03 -15.24 -5.02
C LYS A 152 -1.17 -15.50 -4.06
N LEU A 153 -1.87 -14.45 -3.63
CA LEU A 153 -2.89 -14.58 -2.62
C LEU A 153 -4.32 -14.81 -3.15
N GLN A 154 -4.55 -15.02 -4.46
CA GLN A 154 -5.91 -15.19 -5.01
C GLN A 154 -6.97 -14.24 -4.41
N THR A 155 -6.62 -13.00 -4.07
CA THR A 155 -7.51 -12.06 -3.35
C THR A 155 -8.57 -11.43 -4.26
N GLY A 156 -8.84 -12.08 -5.40
CA GLY A 156 -9.64 -11.58 -6.51
C GLY A 156 -9.00 -10.44 -7.31
N GLY A 157 -7.76 -10.04 -6.98
CA GLY A 157 -7.02 -9.03 -7.71
C GLY A 157 -6.44 -9.55 -9.02
N SER A 158 -6.19 -8.64 -9.96
CA SER A 158 -5.51 -8.95 -11.23
C SER A 158 -4.53 -7.84 -11.58
N LEU A 159 -3.37 -8.24 -12.10
CA LEU A 159 -2.35 -7.33 -12.60
C LEU A 159 -2.12 -7.64 -14.08
N THR A 160 -2.00 -6.60 -14.90
CA THR A 160 -1.65 -6.72 -16.32
C THR A 160 -0.59 -5.69 -16.65
N HIS A 161 0.26 -6.01 -17.63
CA HIS A 161 1.27 -5.10 -18.14
C HIS A 161 1.15 -5.02 -19.66
N SER A 162 0.98 -3.80 -20.20
CA SER A 162 0.87 -3.55 -21.64
C SER A 162 1.61 -2.28 -22.01
N GLY A 163 2.63 -2.41 -22.87
CA GLY A 163 3.50 -1.29 -23.21
C GLY A 163 4.31 -0.81 -22.01
N SER A 164 4.10 0.44 -21.59
CA SER A 164 4.75 1.08 -20.44
C SER A 164 3.78 1.31 -19.28
N THR A 165 2.71 0.52 -19.21
CA THR A 165 1.61 0.73 -18.27
C THR A 165 1.23 -0.58 -17.59
N TYR A 166 1.24 -0.56 -16.27
CA TYR A 166 0.64 -1.61 -15.46
C TYR A 166 -0.78 -1.22 -15.07
N THR A 167 -1.71 -2.17 -15.17
CA THR A 167 -3.09 -1.99 -14.67
C THR A 167 -3.38 -3.05 -13.64
N TYR A 168 -3.63 -2.60 -12.42
CA TYR A 168 -4.08 -3.44 -11.30
C TYR A 168 -5.58 -3.22 -11.08
N THR A 169 -6.35 -4.30 -11.02
CA THR A 169 -7.76 -4.28 -10.65
C THR A 169 -7.93 -5.09 -9.39
N LYS A 170 -8.39 -4.45 -8.31
CA LYS A 170 -8.68 -5.08 -7.04
C LYS A 170 -10.04 -5.81 -7.09
N SER A 171 -10.27 -6.75 -6.19
CA SER A 171 -11.54 -7.49 -6.08
C SER A 171 -12.77 -6.63 -5.83
N ASP A 172 -12.61 -5.47 -5.20
CA ASP A 172 -13.70 -4.50 -5.01
C ASP A 172 -14.07 -3.73 -6.29
N GLY A 173 -13.31 -3.88 -7.38
CA GLY A 173 -13.48 -3.18 -8.65
C GLY A 173 -12.68 -1.89 -8.77
N THR A 174 -11.88 -1.53 -7.77
CA THR A 174 -10.93 -0.41 -7.87
C THR A 174 -9.89 -0.72 -8.93
N VAL A 175 -9.66 0.22 -9.85
CA VAL A 175 -8.68 0.11 -10.92
C VAL A 175 -7.58 1.14 -10.71
N ALA A 176 -6.34 0.68 -10.59
CA ALA A 176 -5.15 1.51 -10.48
C ALA A 176 -4.28 1.34 -11.73
N VAL A 177 -3.90 2.46 -12.33
CA VAL A 177 -3.01 2.53 -13.49
C VAL A 177 -1.68 3.09 -13.03
N PHE A 178 -0.59 2.41 -13.35
CA PHE A 178 0.76 2.79 -13.01
C PHE A 178 1.58 2.96 -14.29
N HIS A 179 2.40 4.00 -14.38
CA HIS A 179 3.41 4.09 -15.43
C HIS A 179 4.66 3.31 -15.02
N ASP A 180 5.28 2.66 -15.99
CA ASP A 180 6.56 1.97 -15.82
C ASP A 180 7.69 2.99 -15.62
N VAL A 181 8.45 2.83 -14.54
CA VAL A 181 9.63 3.64 -14.21
C VAL A 181 10.93 2.84 -14.20
N SER A 182 10.84 1.51 -14.27
CA SER A 182 11.94 0.53 -14.20
C SER A 182 13.24 1.07 -13.56
N LEU A 183 13.20 1.34 -12.26
CA LEU A 183 14.38 1.82 -11.53
C LEU A 183 15.32 0.64 -11.21
N MET A 184 16.61 0.77 -11.55
CA MET A 184 17.61 -0.25 -11.24
C MET A 184 17.81 -0.41 -9.73
N CYS A 185 17.83 -1.65 -9.24
CA CYS A 185 18.01 -1.99 -7.83
C CYS A 185 18.79 -3.30 -7.66
N ALA A 186 19.20 -3.62 -6.43
CA ALA A 186 19.86 -4.89 -6.10
C ALA A 186 18.90 -6.00 -5.62
N ASP A 187 17.76 -5.64 -5.03
CA ASP A 187 16.79 -6.60 -4.46
C ASP A 187 15.35 -6.20 -4.76
N TRP A 188 14.96 -4.98 -4.34
CA TRP A 188 13.62 -4.42 -4.56
C TRP A 188 13.62 -3.28 -5.57
N CYS A 189 13.00 -3.51 -6.73
CA CYS A 189 12.99 -2.56 -7.84
C CYS A 189 11.62 -1.93 -7.97
N THR A 190 11.52 -0.60 -7.95
CA THR A 190 10.27 0.07 -8.30
C THR A 190 10.07 -0.05 -9.80
N MET A 191 9.08 -0.84 -10.19
CA MET A 191 8.70 -1.08 -11.58
C MET A 191 7.63 -0.09 -12.03
N GLY A 192 6.70 0.26 -11.15
CA GLY A 192 5.61 1.17 -11.49
C GLY A 192 5.26 2.11 -10.36
N VAL A 193 4.76 3.28 -10.70
CA VAL A 193 4.19 4.25 -9.75
C VAL A 193 2.84 4.72 -10.26
N ALA A 194 1.89 4.89 -9.34
CA ALA A 194 0.50 5.14 -9.73
C ALA A 194 0.36 6.49 -10.46
N ASP A 195 -0.33 6.46 -11.60
CA ASP A 195 -0.84 7.64 -12.30
C ASP A 195 -2.26 7.96 -11.83
N THR A 196 -3.11 6.94 -11.79
CA THR A 196 -4.52 7.11 -11.45
C THR A 196 -5.07 5.94 -10.66
N ILE A 197 -6.02 6.22 -9.78
CA ILE A 197 -6.82 5.22 -9.08
C ILE A 197 -8.28 5.59 -9.31
N THR A 198 -9.08 4.66 -9.82
CA THR A 198 -10.51 4.84 -10.05
C THR A 198 -11.28 3.85 -9.20
N TYR A 199 -12.08 4.35 -8.28
CA TYR A 199 -12.93 3.55 -7.41
C TYR A 199 -14.21 3.10 -8.13
N PRO A 200 -14.89 2.06 -7.64
CA PRO A 200 -16.18 1.61 -8.18
C PRO A 200 -17.27 2.68 -8.18
N SER A 201 -17.17 3.68 -7.29
CA SER A 201 -18.06 4.83 -7.24
C SER A 201 -17.89 5.82 -8.39
N GLY A 202 -16.83 5.67 -9.20
CA GLY A 202 -16.44 6.64 -10.22
C GLY A 202 -15.58 7.79 -9.69
N GLU A 203 -15.27 7.82 -8.38
CA GLU A 203 -14.23 8.70 -7.86
C GLU A 203 -12.90 8.31 -8.49
N LYS A 204 -12.13 9.31 -8.94
CA LYS A 204 -10.84 9.13 -9.57
C LYS A 204 -9.80 10.02 -8.91
N LEU A 205 -8.75 9.41 -8.38
CA LEU A 205 -7.53 10.08 -7.95
C LEU A 205 -6.53 10.11 -9.11
N THR A 206 -5.88 11.25 -9.30
CA THR A 206 -4.79 11.45 -10.26
C THR A 206 -3.57 11.93 -9.51
N PHE A 207 -2.45 11.26 -9.71
CA PHE A 207 -1.18 11.54 -9.04
C PHE A 207 -0.30 12.34 -9.99
N THR A 208 0.14 13.51 -9.55
CA THR A 208 1.20 14.25 -10.22
C THR A 208 2.48 13.99 -9.44
N LEU A 209 3.45 13.39 -10.11
CA LEU A 209 4.73 13.05 -9.50
C LEU A 209 5.81 14.04 -9.93
N ARG A 210 6.82 14.16 -9.08
CA ARG A 210 8.09 14.82 -9.42
C ARG A 210 9.19 13.77 -9.45
N THR A 211 10.03 13.83 -10.47
CA THR A 211 11.08 12.84 -10.68
C THR A 211 12.44 13.52 -10.78
N ARG A 212 13.43 12.88 -10.17
CA ARG A 212 14.84 13.26 -10.33
C ARG A 212 15.72 12.04 -10.15
N ASN A 213 16.54 11.71 -11.15
CA ASN A 213 17.43 10.56 -11.11
C ASN A 213 16.63 9.29 -10.74
N ASN A 214 16.87 8.75 -9.54
CA ASN A 214 16.20 7.55 -8.99
C ASN A 214 15.20 7.90 -7.86
N PHE A 215 14.82 9.16 -7.73
CA PHE A 215 13.82 9.62 -6.77
C PHE A 215 12.51 9.94 -7.46
N ILE A 216 11.43 9.50 -6.82
CA ILE A 216 10.05 9.80 -7.20
C ILE A 216 9.36 10.30 -5.94
N GLY A 217 8.81 11.51 -6.01
CA GLY A 217 8.00 12.11 -4.96
C GLY A 217 6.62 12.48 -5.48
N ILE A 218 5.64 12.54 -4.58
CA ILE A 218 4.29 13.01 -4.91
C ILE A 218 4.29 14.54 -4.88
N GLN A 219 3.96 15.18 -5.99
CA GLN A 219 3.77 16.64 -6.04
C GLN A 219 2.32 17.02 -5.72
N SER A 220 1.35 16.23 -6.21
CA SER A 220 -0.05 16.37 -5.83
C SER A 220 -0.88 15.12 -6.08
N ILE A 221 -2.01 15.03 -5.37
CA ILE A 221 -3.07 14.04 -5.60
C ILE A 221 -4.36 14.80 -5.82
N ASN A 222 -5.00 14.61 -6.96
CA ASN A 222 -6.24 15.31 -7.33
C ASN A 222 -7.40 14.32 -7.42
N SER A 223 -8.50 14.59 -6.72
CA SER A 223 -9.77 13.86 -6.90
C SER A 223 -10.64 14.57 -7.95
N ASN A 224 -11.34 13.81 -8.79
CA ASN A 224 -12.34 14.34 -9.72
C ASN A 224 -13.55 14.98 -9.01
N LEU A 225 -13.65 14.87 -7.68
CA LEU A 225 -14.60 15.59 -6.84
C LEU A 225 -14.19 17.04 -6.56
N GLY A 226 -13.05 17.49 -7.08
CA GLY A 226 -12.54 18.86 -6.91
C GLY A 226 -11.63 19.04 -5.70
N TYR A 227 -11.14 17.96 -5.10
CA TYR A 227 -10.20 18.02 -3.97
C TYR A 227 -8.76 17.78 -4.40
N GLN A 228 -7.80 18.32 -3.67
CA GLN A 228 -6.37 18.13 -3.91
C GLN A 228 -5.56 18.05 -2.63
N ILE A 229 -4.63 17.11 -2.56
CA ILE A 229 -3.48 17.17 -1.65
C ILE A 229 -2.31 17.75 -2.44
N LYS A 230 -1.73 18.83 -1.92
CA LYS A 230 -0.49 19.42 -2.43
C LYS A 230 0.64 19.13 -1.47
N VAL A 231 1.78 18.66 -1.98
CA VAL A 231 3.00 18.49 -1.18
C VAL A 231 4.01 19.54 -1.61
N ASN A 232 4.36 20.44 -0.70
CA ASN A 232 5.47 21.35 -0.89
C ASN A 232 6.71 20.71 -0.26
N TYR A 233 7.84 20.85 -0.94
CA TYR A 233 9.12 20.32 -0.49
C TYR A 233 10.01 21.45 0.03
N GLN A 234 11.08 21.10 0.74
CA GLN A 234 12.05 22.07 1.24
C GLN A 234 12.76 22.86 0.12
N CYS A 235 12.77 22.32 -1.10
CA CYS A 235 13.24 23.04 -2.27
C CYS A 235 12.53 22.64 -3.56
N ASP A 236 12.55 23.60 -4.48
CA ASP A 236 11.89 23.57 -5.79
C ASP A 236 12.81 23.02 -6.90
N SER A 237 14.12 23.13 -6.71
CA SER A 237 15.11 22.72 -7.71
C SER A 237 15.53 21.28 -7.48
N PRO A 238 15.50 20.42 -8.52
CA PRO A 238 16.06 19.09 -8.44
C PRO A 238 17.58 19.11 -8.28
N SER A 239 18.31 20.23 -8.22
CA SER A 239 19.79 20.19 -8.11
C SER A 239 20.31 19.60 -6.78
N SER A 240 19.59 19.76 -5.68
CA SER A 240 19.98 19.35 -4.31
C SER A 240 19.19 18.11 -3.87
N ALA A 241 19.88 17.01 -3.53
CA ALA A 241 19.23 15.71 -3.32
C ALA A 241 18.28 15.72 -2.11
N ASP A 242 18.76 16.16 -0.96
CA ASP A 242 18.04 15.89 0.29
C ASP A 242 16.80 16.78 0.47
N CYS A 243 16.86 18.06 0.09
CA CYS A 243 15.70 18.94 0.18
C CYS A 243 14.63 18.66 -0.89
N TYR A 244 15.01 17.98 -1.98
CA TYR A 244 14.07 17.64 -3.05
C TYR A 244 13.20 16.42 -2.68
N THR A 245 13.54 15.73 -1.60
CA THR A 245 12.79 14.57 -1.10
C THR A 245 12.11 14.84 0.24
N ALA A 246 12.51 15.90 0.94
CA ALA A 246 11.95 16.30 2.22
C ALA A 246 10.73 17.21 2.02
N ALA A 247 9.52 16.71 2.29
CA ALA A 247 8.31 17.52 2.32
C ALA A 247 8.40 18.54 3.46
N SER A 248 8.08 19.81 3.20
CA SER A 248 8.02 20.89 4.19
C SER A 248 6.59 21.21 4.60
N GLU A 249 5.63 20.94 3.71
CA GLU A 249 4.22 21.26 3.93
C GLU A 249 3.32 20.32 3.12
N VAL A 250 2.17 19.96 3.68
CA VAL A 250 1.11 19.25 2.94
C VAL A 250 -0.22 19.97 3.12
N ILE A 251 -0.81 20.41 2.02
CA ILE A 251 -2.03 21.26 2.02
C ILE A 251 -3.19 20.48 1.40
N ALA A 252 -4.34 20.47 2.07
CA ALA A 252 -5.57 19.87 1.57
C ALA A 252 -6.53 20.96 1.03
N ILE A 253 -6.68 21.04 -0.29
CA ILE A 253 -7.32 22.14 -1.02
C ILE A 253 -8.64 21.69 -1.66
N ASN A 254 -9.67 22.53 -1.63
CA ASN A 254 -10.84 22.38 -2.51
C ASN A 254 -10.70 23.30 -3.72
N ASN A 255 -10.43 22.69 -4.88
CA ASN A 255 -10.23 23.35 -6.17
C ASN A 255 -11.48 24.05 -6.70
N ALA A 256 -12.67 23.81 -6.13
CA ALA A 256 -13.85 24.61 -6.44
C ALA A 256 -13.78 26.04 -5.85
N VAL A 257 -12.93 26.25 -4.84
CA VAL A 257 -12.73 27.55 -4.18
C VAL A 257 -11.40 28.15 -4.60
N ASP A 258 -10.29 27.42 -4.41
CA ASP A 258 -8.94 27.86 -4.77
C ASP A 258 -8.26 26.83 -5.67
N TYR A 259 -7.92 27.22 -6.89
CA TYR A 259 -7.19 26.35 -7.81
C TYR A 259 -5.68 26.33 -7.50
N CYS A 260 -5.10 25.14 -7.45
CA CYS A 260 -3.65 24.97 -7.48
C CYS A 260 -3.21 24.04 -8.61
N ASP A 261 -2.28 24.52 -9.44
CA ASP A 261 -1.70 23.71 -10.51
C ASP A 261 -1.07 22.43 -9.91
N PRO A 262 -1.52 21.22 -10.32
CA PRO A 262 -0.97 19.97 -9.86
C PRO A 262 0.56 19.86 -9.99
N ALA A 263 1.15 20.47 -11.03
CA ALA A 263 2.57 20.40 -11.34
C ALA A 263 3.41 21.54 -10.71
N ALA A 264 2.79 22.60 -10.18
CA ALA A 264 3.53 23.69 -9.54
C ALA A 264 4.28 23.23 -8.28
N ASN A 265 5.40 23.86 -7.93
CA ASN A 265 6.13 23.48 -6.70
C ASN A 265 5.40 23.90 -5.41
N SER A 266 4.60 24.97 -5.49
CA SER A 266 3.78 25.50 -4.41
C SER A 266 2.50 26.15 -4.97
N CYS A 267 1.51 26.40 -4.10
CA CYS A 267 0.29 27.09 -4.48
C CYS A 267 0.38 28.58 -4.09
N THR A 268 0.24 29.48 -5.04
CA THR A 268 0.24 30.93 -4.80
C THR A 268 -1.16 31.52 -5.00
N GLY A 269 -1.56 32.50 -4.19
CA GLY A 269 -2.82 33.23 -4.38
C GLY A 269 -4.07 32.50 -3.88
N LEU A 270 -3.93 31.60 -2.91
CA LEU A 270 -5.07 30.99 -2.21
C LEU A 270 -5.88 32.09 -1.49
N SER A 271 -7.19 32.10 -1.66
CA SER A 271 -8.10 33.10 -1.09
C SER A 271 -8.38 32.87 0.39
N GLN A 272 -8.14 31.66 0.90
CA GLN A 272 -8.30 31.29 2.29
C GLN A 272 -7.22 30.35 2.82
N SER A 273 -7.16 30.20 4.13
CA SER A 273 -6.31 29.19 4.79
C SER A 273 -6.94 27.81 4.66
N TRP A 274 -6.18 26.87 4.09
CA TRP A 274 -6.56 25.47 3.97
C TRP A 274 -5.96 24.63 5.12
N PRO A 275 -6.54 23.46 5.45
CA PRO A 275 -5.92 22.53 6.37
C PRO A 275 -4.52 22.10 5.89
N THR A 276 -3.51 22.45 6.70
CA THR A 276 -2.10 22.27 6.36
C THR A 276 -1.38 21.45 7.43
N LEU A 277 -0.58 20.46 7.02
CA LEU A 277 0.49 19.88 7.83
C LEU A 277 1.78 20.66 7.61
N SER A 278 2.42 21.11 8.68
CA SER A 278 3.77 21.70 8.62
C SER A 278 4.80 20.66 9.04
N ILE A 279 5.85 20.47 8.26
CA ILE A 279 6.87 19.46 8.51
C ILE A 279 8.23 20.15 8.66
N SER A 280 8.92 19.87 9.76
CA SER A 280 10.25 20.42 10.04
C SER A 280 11.25 19.33 10.44
N TYR A 281 12.52 19.60 10.16
CA TYR A 281 13.63 18.66 10.33
C TYR A 281 14.71 19.30 11.21
N PRO A 282 14.47 19.49 12.52
CA PRO A 282 15.50 19.98 13.42
C PRO A 282 16.73 19.08 13.36
N THR A 283 17.92 19.68 13.39
CA THR A 283 19.20 18.96 13.36
C THR A 283 19.74 18.62 14.75
N SER A 284 19.20 19.25 15.80
CA SER A 284 19.65 19.06 17.19
C SER A 284 18.48 19.19 18.17
N PRO A 285 17.91 18.07 18.66
CA PRO A 285 18.17 16.70 18.21
C PRO A 285 17.67 16.47 16.79
N ALA A 286 18.29 15.54 16.06
CA ALA A 286 17.82 15.10 14.75
C ALA A 286 16.43 14.46 14.89
N ALA A 287 15.41 15.12 14.33
CA ALA A 287 14.03 14.66 14.40
C ALA A 287 13.23 15.12 13.18
N ILE A 288 12.03 14.57 13.03
CA ILE A 288 10.98 15.05 12.14
C ILE A 288 9.82 15.50 13.03
N VAL A 289 9.42 16.75 12.91
CA VAL A 289 8.28 17.31 13.64
C VAL A 289 7.19 17.63 12.62
N VAL A 290 6.02 17.03 12.81
CA VAL A 290 4.85 17.27 11.98
C VAL A 290 3.79 17.96 12.84
N THR A 291 3.35 19.14 12.42
CA THR A 291 2.34 19.93 13.11
C THR A 291 1.05 19.91 12.31
N ASP A 292 -0.06 19.56 12.96
CA ASP A 292 -1.39 19.50 12.35
C ASP A 292 -2.01 20.89 12.16
N PRO A 293 -3.17 21.00 11.47
CA PRO A 293 -3.81 22.29 11.21
C PRO A 293 -4.29 23.06 12.45
N VAL A 294 -4.38 22.39 13.61
CA VAL A 294 -4.79 23.02 14.88
C VAL A 294 -3.59 23.31 15.81
N GLY A 295 -2.37 23.06 15.34
CA GLY A 295 -1.12 23.37 16.05
C GLY A 295 -0.59 22.24 16.93
N ASN A 296 -1.17 21.04 16.89
CA ASN A 296 -0.63 19.89 17.61
C ASN A 296 0.59 19.34 16.88
N ALA A 297 1.70 19.17 17.59
CA ALA A 297 2.93 18.63 17.03
C ALA A 297 3.16 17.17 17.44
N THR A 298 3.54 16.33 16.47
CA THR A 298 4.07 14.99 16.69
C THR A 298 5.52 14.95 16.24
N THR A 299 6.40 14.48 17.12
CA THR A 299 7.84 14.43 16.85
C THR A 299 8.31 12.98 16.76
N ARG A 300 8.94 12.62 15.66
CA ARG A 300 9.68 11.37 15.50
C ARG A 300 11.17 11.66 15.56
N SER A 301 11.90 11.00 16.45
CA SER A 301 13.36 11.07 16.51
C SER A 301 13.94 9.67 16.54
N THR A 302 15.04 9.45 15.82
CA THR A 302 15.73 8.17 15.80
C THR A 302 17.11 8.35 16.40
N THR A 303 17.40 7.61 17.47
CA THR A 303 18.72 7.57 18.10
C THR A 303 19.36 6.22 17.83
N SER A 304 20.57 6.18 17.27
CA SER A 304 21.36 4.97 17.13
C SER A 304 22.53 4.99 18.13
N SER A 305 22.67 3.94 18.94
CA SER A 305 23.87 3.70 19.75
C SER A 305 24.64 2.53 19.16
N PHE A 306 25.98 2.60 19.10
CA PHE A 306 26.82 1.59 18.44
C PHE A 306 27.62 0.71 19.41
N THR A 307 27.52 0.91 20.72
CA THR A 307 28.38 0.24 21.70
C THR A 307 27.62 -0.12 22.98
N PRO A 308 27.70 -1.37 23.50
CA PRO A 308 28.38 -2.57 22.97
C PRO A 308 27.52 -3.44 22.01
N SER A 309 26.21 -3.22 21.95
CA SER A 309 25.30 -3.83 20.98
C SER A 309 24.61 -2.69 20.24
N PRO A 310 24.65 -2.65 18.90
CA PRO A 310 24.03 -1.54 18.19
C PRO A 310 22.52 -1.60 18.41
N THR A 311 21.98 -0.58 19.08
CA THR A 311 20.55 -0.41 19.30
C THR A 311 20.10 0.82 18.56
N GLN A 312 18.93 0.73 17.93
CA GLN A 312 18.24 1.89 17.42
C GLN A 312 16.96 2.08 18.23
N THR A 313 16.73 3.32 18.65
CA THR A 313 15.53 3.71 19.36
C THR A 313 14.81 4.75 18.52
N ASP A 314 13.66 4.37 18.00
CA ASP A 314 12.70 5.29 17.42
C ASP A 314 11.79 5.80 18.53
N LYS A 315 11.74 7.12 18.69
CA LYS A 315 10.92 7.78 19.69
C LYS A 315 9.86 8.60 18.97
N MET A 316 8.61 8.39 19.36
CA MET A 316 7.44 9.12 18.89
C MET A 316 6.84 9.90 20.05
N GLN A 317 6.92 11.23 20.01
CA GLN A 317 6.26 12.11 20.96
C GLN A 317 4.95 12.60 20.36
N ARG A 318 3.83 12.20 20.97
CA ARG A 318 2.49 12.66 20.57
C ARG A 318 2.24 14.11 21.04
N PRO A 319 1.20 14.79 20.54
CA PRO A 319 0.85 16.15 20.98
C PRO A 319 0.58 16.27 22.48
N SER A 320 0.10 15.20 23.11
CA SER A 320 -0.07 15.10 24.57
C SER A 320 1.25 15.05 25.35
N SER A 321 2.40 15.17 24.67
CA SER A 321 3.75 14.95 25.20
C SER A 321 4.05 13.52 25.67
N ARG A 322 3.11 12.58 25.47
CA ARG A 322 3.35 11.16 25.71
C ARG A 322 4.37 10.64 24.69
N ASN A 323 5.41 9.99 25.19
CA ASN A 323 6.45 9.38 24.38
C ASN A 323 6.19 7.90 24.23
N ILE A 324 6.30 7.39 23.01
CA ILE A 324 6.39 5.96 22.74
C ILE A 324 7.79 5.71 22.20
N ASN A 325 8.56 4.87 22.89
CA ASN A 325 9.87 4.46 22.44
C ASN A 325 9.76 3.03 21.89
N TYR A 326 10.30 2.84 20.70
CA TYR A 326 10.41 1.57 20.02
C TYR A 326 11.90 1.26 19.89
N MET A 327 12.33 0.17 20.50
CA MET A 327 13.73 -0.24 20.49
C MET A 327 13.91 -1.46 19.60
N ARG A 328 14.93 -1.44 18.75
CA ARG A 328 15.35 -2.56 17.93
C ARG A 328 16.80 -2.91 18.21
N ASP A 329 17.08 -4.21 18.26
CA ASP A 329 18.44 -4.73 18.29
C ASP A 329 18.93 -4.83 16.84
N VAL A 330 20.04 -4.16 16.53
CA VAL A 330 20.70 -4.28 15.22
C VAL A 330 21.61 -5.51 15.29
N CYS A 331 21.04 -6.71 15.43
CA CYS A 331 21.84 -7.92 15.53
C CYS A 331 22.18 -8.50 14.14
N PHE A 332 23.40 -8.99 13.97
CA PHE A 332 23.80 -9.71 12.76
C PHE A 332 23.19 -11.12 12.78
N GLY A 333 22.15 -11.36 11.97
CA GLY A 333 21.53 -12.68 11.79
C GLY A 333 20.10 -12.82 12.34
N CYS A 334 19.59 -11.83 13.07
CA CYS A 334 18.14 -11.64 13.22
C CYS A 334 17.62 -10.77 12.08
N ASP A 335 16.29 -10.67 11.95
CA ASP A 335 15.67 -9.63 11.13
C ASP A 335 16.08 -8.27 11.71
N PRO A 336 16.95 -7.49 11.03
CA PRO A 336 17.48 -6.26 11.60
C PRO A 336 16.39 -5.21 11.82
N ASN A 337 15.20 -5.39 11.24
CA ASN A 337 14.09 -4.44 11.28
C ASN A 337 13.02 -4.76 12.34
N ALA A 338 13.21 -5.82 13.13
CA ALA A 338 12.26 -6.18 14.17
C ALA A 338 12.45 -5.32 15.43
N TYR A 339 11.39 -4.67 15.88
CA TYR A 339 11.38 -4.06 17.20
C TYR A 339 11.26 -5.15 18.27
N LYS A 340 12.00 -4.96 19.37
CA LYS A 340 12.08 -5.88 20.51
C LYS A 340 11.37 -5.33 21.72
N GLU A 341 11.31 -4.01 21.87
CA GLU A 341 10.65 -3.40 23.02
C GLU A 341 9.84 -2.19 22.61
N VAL A 342 8.65 -2.05 23.19
CA VAL A 342 7.83 -0.85 23.09
C VAL A 342 7.47 -0.39 24.50
N THR A 343 7.79 0.86 24.81
CA THR A 343 7.37 1.51 26.06
C THR A 343 6.64 2.80 25.75
N ASP A 344 5.53 3.02 26.44
CA ASP A 344 4.73 4.24 26.32
C ASP A 344 4.99 5.25 27.47
N GLY A 345 6.02 4.97 28.27
CA GLY A 345 6.42 5.73 29.45
C GLY A 345 5.45 5.66 30.64
N SER A 346 4.33 4.94 30.53
CA SER A 346 3.31 4.84 31.58
C SER A 346 3.43 3.58 32.43
N SER A 347 3.95 2.48 31.87
CA SER A 347 4.25 1.25 32.59
C SER A 347 5.73 1.17 33.00
N SER A 348 6.00 0.54 34.15
CA SER A 348 7.36 0.23 34.59
C SER A 348 8.02 -0.88 33.76
N SER A 349 7.21 -1.72 33.10
CA SER A 349 7.65 -2.81 32.24
C SER A 349 7.27 -2.51 30.79
N PRO A 350 8.19 -2.68 29.81
CA PRO A 350 7.85 -2.52 28.41
C PRO A 350 7.03 -3.70 27.89
N TRP A 351 6.37 -3.50 26.75
CA TRP A 351 6.02 -4.61 25.87
C TRP A 351 7.29 -5.17 25.27
N THR A 352 7.43 -6.50 25.26
CA THR A 352 8.59 -7.16 24.63
C THR A 352 8.14 -8.02 23.46
N TYR A 353 8.94 -8.04 22.41
CA TYR A 353 8.69 -8.73 21.17
C TYR A 353 9.88 -9.61 20.85
N SER A 354 9.61 -10.80 20.32
CA SER A 354 10.64 -11.67 19.80
C SER A 354 10.19 -12.31 18.49
N LEU A 355 11.09 -12.30 17.51
CA LEU A 355 10.91 -12.98 16.23
C LEU A 355 11.95 -14.08 16.13
N TYR A 356 11.50 -15.32 15.94
CA TYR A 356 12.35 -16.48 15.83
C TYR A 356 12.07 -17.26 14.54
N PRO A 357 12.98 -17.21 13.55
CA PRO A 357 12.91 -18.12 12.41
C PRO A 357 13.36 -19.52 12.81
N ASN A 358 12.54 -20.53 12.53
CA ASN A 358 12.95 -21.93 12.58
C ASN A 358 13.03 -22.48 11.14
N LEU A 359 14.22 -22.33 10.56
CA LEU A 359 14.51 -22.73 9.18
C LEU A 359 14.37 -24.24 8.95
N ALA A 360 14.64 -25.06 9.98
CA ALA A 360 14.52 -26.52 9.87
C ALA A 360 13.08 -26.97 9.62
N ASN A 361 12.11 -26.23 10.19
CA ASN A 361 10.69 -26.52 10.04
C ASN A 361 9.98 -25.56 9.07
N SER A 362 10.70 -24.64 8.44
CA SER A 362 10.12 -23.58 7.60
C SER A 362 8.98 -22.81 8.29
N ILE A 363 9.16 -22.49 9.58
CA ILE A 363 8.21 -21.67 10.34
C ILE A 363 8.89 -20.40 10.88
N TRP A 364 8.06 -19.40 11.15
CA TRP A 364 8.40 -18.16 11.81
C TRP A 364 7.53 -17.99 13.05
N THR A 365 8.12 -17.71 14.20
CA THR A 365 7.38 -17.47 15.44
C THR A 365 7.56 -16.03 15.87
N GLY A 366 6.46 -15.29 15.96
CA GLY A 366 6.40 -13.98 16.58
C GLY A 366 5.77 -14.06 17.96
N THR A 367 6.39 -13.49 18.97
CA THR A 367 5.83 -13.40 20.33
C THR A 367 5.76 -11.95 20.76
N VAL A 368 4.67 -11.58 21.42
CA VAL A 368 4.55 -10.33 22.17
C VAL A 368 4.19 -10.66 23.63
N VAL A 369 4.85 -9.99 24.57
CA VAL A 369 4.55 -10.05 26.00
C VAL A 369 4.27 -8.65 26.50
N ASP A 370 3.13 -8.48 27.16
CA ASP A 370 2.70 -7.19 27.67
C ASP A 370 3.29 -6.86 29.05
N PRO A 371 3.10 -5.63 29.57
CA PRO A 371 3.63 -5.23 30.87
C PRO A 371 3.12 -6.04 32.07
N LEU A 372 2.02 -6.77 31.93
CA LEU A 372 1.46 -7.64 32.97
C LEU A 372 1.99 -9.09 32.85
N GLY A 373 2.83 -9.37 31.85
CA GLY A 373 3.36 -10.70 31.58
C GLY A 373 2.45 -11.59 30.74
N ARG A 374 1.34 -11.07 30.22
CA ARG A 374 0.45 -11.82 29.32
C ARG A 374 1.13 -11.98 27.96
N LYS A 375 1.02 -13.16 27.36
CA LYS A 375 1.76 -13.52 26.15
C LYS A 375 0.79 -13.76 24.99
N ARG A 376 1.16 -13.32 23.78
CA ARG A 376 0.57 -13.79 22.53
C ARG A 376 1.68 -14.30 21.62
N GLU A 377 1.48 -15.46 21.02
CA GLU A 377 2.41 -16.11 20.11
C GLU A 377 1.71 -16.43 18.79
N VAL A 378 2.28 -15.96 17.69
CA VAL A 378 1.82 -16.25 16.34
C VAL A 378 2.89 -17.07 15.64
N ILE A 379 2.53 -18.30 15.26
CA ILE A 379 3.38 -19.19 14.45
C ILE A 379 2.89 -19.10 13.02
N ALA A 380 3.79 -18.89 12.08
CA ALA A 380 3.48 -18.72 10.66
C ALA A 380 4.42 -19.53 9.77
N GLU A 381 4.01 -19.79 8.53
CA GLU A 381 4.89 -20.34 7.50
C GLU A 381 6.01 -19.33 7.18
N PHE A 382 7.26 -19.80 7.09
CA PHE A 382 8.44 -18.94 6.95
C PHE A 382 8.41 -18.06 5.68
N VAL A 383 8.06 -18.66 4.54
CA VAL A 383 8.11 -17.98 3.23
C VAL A 383 6.92 -17.03 3.06
N SER A 384 5.71 -17.49 3.37
CA SER A 384 4.48 -16.75 3.09
C SER A 384 3.99 -15.86 4.24
N ARG A 385 4.55 -16.05 5.44
CA ARG A 385 4.11 -15.42 6.69
C ARG A 385 2.63 -15.68 7.01
N ARG A 386 2.06 -16.78 6.49
CA ARG A 386 0.69 -17.21 6.82
C ARG A 386 0.60 -17.75 8.25
N PRO A 387 -0.26 -17.21 9.11
CA PRO A 387 -0.45 -17.73 10.46
C PRO A 387 -0.94 -19.17 10.42
N LEU A 388 -0.21 -20.09 11.04
CA LEU A 388 -0.59 -21.48 11.26
C LEU A 388 -1.29 -21.61 12.61
N THR A 389 -0.80 -20.88 13.61
CA THR A 389 -1.33 -20.88 14.98
C THR A 389 -1.26 -19.47 15.56
N ASP A 390 -2.29 -19.08 16.31
CA ASP A 390 -2.33 -17.87 17.16
C ASP A 390 -2.71 -18.30 18.57
N ILE A 391 -1.78 -18.14 19.51
CA ILE A 391 -1.90 -18.55 20.91
C ILE A 391 -1.98 -17.29 21.75
N VAL A 392 -3.08 -17.10 22.48
CA VAL A 392 -3.23 -16.01 23.45
C VAL A 392 -3.25 -16.60 24.86
N ASP A 393 -2.22 -16.27 25.63
CA ASP A 393 -2.11 -16.65 27.03
C ASP A 393 -2.58 -15.50 27.93
N LEU A 394 -3.88 -15.51 28.22
CA LEU A 394 -4.49 -14.67 29.24
C LEU A 394 -4.46 -15.42 30.56
N ASP A 395 -3.53 -15.04 31.44
CA ASP A 395 -3.44 -15.56 32.81
C ASP A 395 -3.34 -17.09 32.91
N GLY A 396 -2.66 -17.75 31.96
CA GLY A 396 -2.43 -19.19 31.94
C GLY A 396 -3.49 -20.01 31.19
N LEU A 397 -4.47 -19.36 30.54
CA LEU A 397 -5.56 -20.05 29.83
C LEU A 397 -5.14 -20.72 28.52
N HIS A 398 -4.02 -20.30 27.91
CA HIS A 398 -3.48 -20.88 26.66
C HIS A 398 -4.55 -21.08 25.57
N LEU A 399 -5.18 -19.99 25.13
CA LEU A 399 -6.22 -20.02 24.10
C LEU A 399 -5.57 -20.15 22.72
N GLU A 400 -5.65 -21.33 22.11
CA GLU A 400 -5.04 -21.63 20.81
C GLU A 400 -6.07 -21.62 19.67
N THR A 401 -5.81 -20.83 18.63
CA THR A 401 -6.53 -20.88 17.35
C THR A 401 -5.61 -21.40 16.27
N THR A 402 -6.04 -22.42 15.51
CA THR A 402 -5.25 -22.98 14.41
C THR A 402 -5.91 -22.75 13.05
N TYR A 403 -5.06 -22.58 12.04
CA TYR A 403 -5.45 -22.24 10.68
C TYR A 403 -4.91 -23.30 9.72
N THR A 404 -5.80 -23.92 8.95
CA THR A 404 -5.42 -24.78 7.82
C THR A 404 -5.60 -24.02 6.53
N TRP A 405 -4.62 -24.10 5.64
CA TRP A 405 -4.60 -23.38 4.36
C TRP A 405 -4.62 -24.38 3.21
N TYR A 406 -5.46 -24.14 2.19
CA TYR A 406 -5.48 -24.94 0.96
C TYR A 406 -4.57 -24.32 -0.11
N THR A 407 -4.67 -23.02 -0.29
CA THR A 407 -3.79 -22.20 -1.13
C THR A 407 -3.33 -20.97 -0.35
N TYR A 408 -2.65 -20.07 -1.04
CA TYR A 408 -1.75 -19.11 -0.46
C TYR A 408 -2.37 -17.97 0.38
N ALA A 409 -3.69 -17.87 0.61
CA ALA A 409 -4.24 -16.63 1.19
C ALA A 409 -5.48 -16.67 2.05
N SER A 410 -6.23 -17.76 2.08
CA SER A 410 -7.39 -17.83 2.95
C SER A 410 -7.43 -19.19 3.65
N PRO A 411 -7.74 -19.20 4.96
CA PRO A 411 -7.77 -20.44 5.71
C PRO A 411 -8.99 -21.25 5.27
N THR A 412 -8.80 -22.49 4.85
CA THR A 412 -9.92 -23.42 4.60
C THR A 412 -10.50 -23.99 5.87
N ARG A 413 -9.81 -23.85 7.00
CA ARG A 413 -10.34 -24.20 8.31
C ARG A 413 -9.75 -23.30 9.39
N VAL A 414 -10.60 -22.83 10.28
CA VAL A 414 -10.23 -22.16 11.53
C VAL A 414 -10.76 -23.00 12.68
N THR A 415 -9.89 -23.48 13.56
CA THR A 415 -10.26 -24.21 14.78
C THR A 415 -10.03 -23.30 15.97
N PHE A 416 -11.07 -23.05 16.77
CA PHE A 416 -11.03 -22.12 17.90
C PHE A 416 -10.56 -22.82 19.19
N PRO A 417 -10.25 -22.06 20.26
CA PRO A 417 -9.75 -22.63 21.52
C PRO A 417 -10.63 -23.69 22.16
N GLU A 418 -11.96 -23.62 21.95
CA GLU A 418 -12.91 -24.62 22.46
C GLU A 418 -12.96 -25.92 21.62
N GLY A 419 -12.18 -26.01 20.55
CA GLY A 419 -12.02 -27.20 19.70
C GLY A 419 -13.06 -27.37 18.59
N ASN A 420 -14.08 -26.51 18.53
CA ASN A 420 -14.95 -26.38 17.36
C ASN A 420 -14.19 -25.72 16.19
N TYR A 421 -14.75 -25.78 15.00
CA TYR A 421 -14.13 -25.22 13.81
C TYR A 421 -15.14 -24.77 12.77
N THR A 422 -14.69 -23.87 11.89
CA THR A 422 -15.39 -23.45 10.68
C THR A 422 -14.55 -23.83 9.47
N ASN A 423 -15.16 -24.46 8.47
CA ASN A 423 -14.53 -24.71 7.18
C ASN A 423 -14.97 -23.64 6.17
N TYR A 424 -14.09 -23.37 5.21
CA TYR A 424 -14.35 -22.46 4.10
C TYR A 424 -14.01 -23.14 2.80
N THR A 425 -14.89 -22.99 1.80
CA THR A 425 -14.57 -23.30 0.40
C THR A 425 -14.46 -22.02 -0.40
N TYR A 426 -13.67 -22.07 -1.48
CA TYR A 426 -13.42 -20.92 -2.33
C TYR A 426 -13.60 -21.26 -3.80
N ASP A 427 -14.06 -20.29 -4.58
CA ASP A 427 -14.01 -20.37 -6.05
C ASP A 427 -12.57 -20.16 -6.57
N SER A 428 -12.38 -20.31 -7.88
CA SER A 428 -11.07 -20.10 -8.54
C SER A 428 -10.51 -18.67 -8.41
N ARG A 429 -11.32 -17.71 -7.92
CA ARG A 429 -10.94 -16.31 -7.71
C ARG A 429 -10.71 -15.99 -6.23
N GLY A 430 -10.80 -16.99 -5.34
CA GLY A 430 -10.65 -16.84 -3.90
C GLY A 430 -11.87 -16.27 -3.17
N ASN A 431 -13.04 -16.20 -3.82
CA ASN A 431 -14.27 -15.80 -3.13
C ASN A 431 -14.82 -16.98 -2.32
N THR A 432 -15.24 -16.75 -1.08
CA THR A 432 -15.87 -17.79 -0.24
C THR A 432 -17.17 -18.29 -0.87
N THR A 433 -17.33 -19.61 -1.01
CA THR A 433 -18.50 -20.27 -1.62
C THR A 433 -19.34 -21.09 -0.64
N GLU A 434 -18.77 -21.55 0.47
CA GLU A 434 -19.44 -22.30 1.54
C GLU A 434 -18.75 -22.04 2.87
#